data_AF-A0A6P6L891-F1
#
_entry.id   AF-A0A6P6L891-F1
#
_cell.length_a   1.000
_cell.length_b   1.000
_cell.length_c   1.000
_cell.angle_alpha   90.00
_cell.angle_beta   90.00
_cell.angle_gamma   90.00
#
_symmetry.space_group_name_H-M   'P 1'
#
loop_
_entity.id
_entity.type
_entity.pdbx_description
1 polymer ?
#
loop_
_entity_poly.entity_id
_entity_poly.type
_entity_poly.pdbx_seq_one_letter_code
_entity_poly.pdbx_strand_id
1 'polypeptide(L)'
;MQQMPHLKWVVLVLSVLVMSGSRTSGSIFTTVVQNKRARASAQVPLTCLTRPNRTMERLASYLFFIVLCGLALSQPIKDRKCLRGKVITFPQLNTNTWVKLHPNESMNMSAATVCLRFYTERMSLDPCLFSLATPSYAQDFSLRWLGYVKQYEMTIHNFKVQLDGLVFNHNQWISVCATWEANSGLAQMFVNKVASIKKEVGPKVPFKGNPVITLGQYQTQYDGGFDQLNAFTGFIADVHVHGKVLPIRQIKTYMEAKTKYKLGDYINWHNLNYTIAGSAQVEEKHQVTFDSNEEQQ
;
A
#
# COMPACT_ATOMS: atom_id res chain seq x y z
N MET A 1 -39.27 -21.75 6.02
CA MET A 1 -38.38 -22.90 6.26
C MET A 1 -36.97 -22.37 6.44
N GLN A 2 -36.41 -22.55 7.64
CA GLN A 2 -35.04 -22.26 8.10
C GLN A 2 -34.46 -20.84 7.96
N GLN A 3 -34.74 -20.00 8.97
CA GLN A 3 -33.82 -18.96 9.45
C GLN A 3 -32.69 -19.62 10.27
N MET A 4 -31.44 -19.26 9.98
CA MET A 4 -30.26 -19.59 10.80
C MET A 4 -30.11 -18.59 11.96
N PRO A 5 -29.59 -18.98 13.13
CA PRO A 5 -29.48 -18.08 14.27
C PRO A 5 -28.19 -17.24 14.26
N HIS A 6 -28.35 -16.02 14.74
CA HIS A 6 -27.33 -15.00 14.99
C HIS A 6 -26.17 -15.49 15.88
N LEU A 7 -24.95 -15.21 15.43
CA LEU A 7 -23.71 -15.29 16.20
C LEU A 7 -23.75 -14.22 17.32
N LYS A 8 -23.89 -14.64 18.58
CA LYS A 8 -23.74 -13.76 19.74
C LYS A 8 -22.24 -13.57 20.04
N TRP A 9 -21.76 -12.33 19.95
CA TRP A 9 -20.45 -11.94 20.45
C TRP A 9 -20.48 -11.93 21.99
N VAL A 10 -19.64 -12.74 22.63
CA VAL A 10 -19.36 -12.64 24.06
C VAL A 10 -18.34 -11.53 24.24
N VAL A 11 -18.80 -10.37 24.73
CA VAL A 11 -17.92 -9.31 25.24
C VAL A 11 -17.47 -9.73 26.63
N LEU A 12 -16.19 -10.08 26.79
CA LEU A 12 -15.57 -10.26 28.10
C LEU A 12 -15.36 -8.87 28.72
N VAL A 13 -16.22 -8.50 29.66
CA VAL A 13 -16.03 -7.33 30.53
C VAL A 13 -15.07 -7.76 31.64
N LEU A 14 -13.82 -7.30 31.60
CA LEU A 14 -12.90 -7.41 32.74
C LEU A 14 -13.26 -6.32 33.77
N SER A 15 -13.89 -6.74 34.87
CA SER A 15 -14.10 -5.91 36.04
C SER A 15 -12.77 -5.73 36.79
N VAL A 16 -12.22 -4.51 36.77
CA VAL A 16 -11.11 -4.13 37.65
C VAL A 16 -11.72 -3.69 38.98
N LEU A 17 -11.59 -4.52 40.02
CA LEU A 17 -11.95 -4.15 41.38
C LEU A 17 -10.78 -3.36 42.00
N VAL A 18 -10.87 -2.02 41.97
CA VAL A 18 -10.02 -1.15 42.80
C VAL A 18 -10.71 -1.02 44.16
N MET A 19 -10.21 -1.72 45.18
CA MET A 19 -10.61 -1.44 46.56
C MET A 19 -9.77 -0.28 47.10
N SER A 20 -10.44 0.84 47.33
CA SER A 20 -9.99 1.93 48.18
C SER A 20 -10.08 1.53 49.66
N GLY A 21 -9.10 1.98 50.45
CA GLY A 21 -9.07 1.79 51.89
C GLY A 21 -8.17 2.83 52.54
N SER A 22 -8.65 4.07 52.61
CA SER A 22 -8.07 5.14 53.43
C SER A 22 -8.60 5.05 54.86
N ARG A 23 -7.72 5.19 55.86
CA ARG A 23 -8.03 5.89 57.12
C ARG A 23 -6.77 6.44 57.77
N THR A 24 -6.87 7.72 58.10
CA THR A 24 -5.86 8.66 58.57
C THR A 24 -5.85 8.77 60.10
N SER A 25 -4.84 9.50 60.57
CA SER A 25 -4.65 10.12 61.90
C SER A 25 -3.82 9.28 62.88
N GLY A 26 -2.68 9.73 63.43
CA GLY A 26 -2.05 11.04 63.47
C GLY A 26 -1.56 11.29 64.91
N SER A 27 -0.27 11.61 65.09
CA SER A 27 0.29 12.60 66.05
C SER A 27 1.76 12.32 66.39
N ILE A 28 2.55 13.39 66.32
CA ILE A 28 3.97 13.52 66.66
C ILE A 28 4.09 13.79 68.17
N PHE A 29 5.10 13.23 68.86
CA PHE A 29 6.07 13.96 69.70
C PHE A 29 7.05 12.98 70.40
N THR A 30 8.33 13.36 70.32
CA THR A 30 9.51 12.84 71.04
C THR A 30 9.37 12.96 72.56
N THR A 31 9.97 12.07 73.37
CA THR A 31 11.24 12.27 74.14
C THR A 31 11.45 11.19 75.25
N VAL A 32 12.73 10.88 75.50
CA VAL A 32 13.44 10.33 76.71
C VAL A 32 13.20 8.90 77.22
N VAL A 33 14.23 8.08 76.98
CA VAL A 33 14.93 7.09 77.84
C VAL A 33 14.39 6.85 79.26
N GLN A 34 13.98 5.60 79.53
CA GLN A 34 13.86 5.04 80.88
C GLN A 34 15.20 4.57 81.45
N ASN A 35 15.35 4.63 82.78
CA ASN A 35 16.30 3.76 83.49
C ASN A 35 15.73 3.30 84.85
N LYS A 36 15.39 2.02 84.96
CA LYS A 36 16.02 1.02 85.87
C LYS A 36 15.08 -0.15 86.21
N ARG A 37 15.61 -1.36 85.99
CA ARG A 37 15.39 -2.65 86.70
C ARG A 37 13.95 -3.21 86.79
N ALA A 38 13.72 -4.32 86.09
CA ALA A 38 13.86 -5.72 86.58
C ALA A 38 12.81 -6.69 86.01
N ARG A 39 13.29 -7.92 85.75
CA ARG A 39 12.62 -9.23 85.66
C ARG A 39 11.74 -9.59 84.44
N ALA A 40 12.24 -10.66 83.80
CA ALA A 40 11.55 -11.88 83.39
C ALA A 40 10.80 -11.94 82.04
N SER A 41 11.40 -12.74 81.14
CA SER A 41 10.76 -13.81 80.35
C SER A 41 9.58 -13.47 79.43
N ALA A 42 9.87 -13.26 78.15
CA ALA A 42 9.23 -13.97 77.03
C ALA A 42 9.91 -13.57 75.70
N GLN A 43 10.62 -14.50 75.06
CA GLN A 43 11.06 -14.38 73.67
C GLN A 43 9.88 -14.71 72.74
N VAL A 44 9.45 -13.73 71.94
CA VAL A 44 8.51 -13.91 70.83
C VAL A 44 9.32 -14.23 69.57
N PRO A 45 8.96 -15.28 68.78
CA PRO A 45 9.78 -15.70 67.65
C PRO A 45 9.60 -14.77 66.43
N LEU A 46 10.69 -14.61 65.68
CA LEU A 46 10.73 -14.02 64.34
C LEU A 46 9.78 -14.80 63.40
N THR A 47 8.70 -14.19 62.93
CA THR A 47 7.83 -14.78 61.90
C THR A 47 8.18 -14.26 60.50
N CYS A 48 8.71 -15.18 59.69
CA CYS A 48 8.68 -15.32 58.23
C CYS A 48 8.33 -14.09 57.37
N LEU A 49 9.34 -13.49 56.74
CA LEU A 49 9.20 -12.90 55.41
C LEU A 49 9.13 -14.06 54.40
N THR A 50 7.92 -14.35 53.90
CA THR A 50 7.72 -15.33 52.83
C THR A 50 8.43 -14.86 51.56
N ARG A 51 9.45 -15.59 51.12
CA ARG A 51 10.05 -15.42 49.78
C ARG A 51 8.95 -15.47 48.71
N PRO A 52 9.00 -14.61 47.68
CA PRO A 52 8.07 -14.70 46.56
C PRO A 52 8.15 -16.10 45.96
N ASN A 53 6.98 -16.72 45.78
CA ASN A 53 6.87 -18.09 45.32
C ASN A 53 7.37 -18.17 43.86
N ARG A 54 8.46 -18.91 43.60
CA ARG A 54 9.10 -19.06 42.27
C ARG A 54 8.12 -19.50 41.16
N THR A 55 7.03 -20.16 41.53
CA THR A 55 5.96 -20.57 40.62
C THR A 55 5.11 -19.40 40.13
N MET A 56 4.89 -18.38 40.96
CA MET A 56 4.10 -17.20 40.63
C MET A 56 4.81 -16.28 39.62
N GLU A 57 6.13 -16.13 39.73
CA GLU A 57 6.94 -15.40 38.74
C GLU A 57 6.95 -16.09 37.37
N ARG A 58 6.97 -17.43 37.36
CA ARG A 58 6.88 -18.21 36.12
C ARG A 58 5.53 -18.03 35.44
N LEU A 59 4.43 -18.11 36.20
CA LEU A 59 3.07 -17.90 35.66
C LEU A 59 2.86 -16.48 35.12
N ALA A 60 3.38 -15.46 35.82
CA ALA A 60 3.35 -14.08 35.33
C ALA A 60 4.14 -13.91 34.03
N SER A 61 5.31 -14.56 33.93
CA SER A 61 6.11 -14.57 32.70
C SER A 61 5.37 -15.25 31.55
N TYR A 62 4.74 -16.42 31.77
CA TYR A 62 3.93 -17.09 30.74
C TYR A 62 2.75 -16.27 30.27
N LEU A 63 2.01 -15.63 31.19
CA LEU A 63 0.89 -14.75 30.84
C LEU A 63 1.37 -13.54 30.03
N PHE A 64 2.51 -12.96 30.41
CA PHE A 64 3.12 -11.86 29.66
C PHE A 64 3.54 -12.28 28.24
N PHE A 65 4.13 -13.48 28.09
CA PHE A 65 4.46 -14.06 26.78
C PHE A 65 3.20 -14.35 25.94
N ILE A 66 2.12 -14.84 26.54
CA ILE A 66 0.85 -15.09 25.83
C ILE A 66 0.22 -13.77 25.37
N VAL A 67 0.24 -12.73 26.20
CA VAL A 67 -0.26 -11.39 25.84
C VAL A 67 0.59 -10.77 24.72
N LEU A 68 1.92 -10.88 24.80
CA LEU A 68 2.82 -10.42 23.73
C LEU A 68 2.61 -11.18 22.42
N CYS A 69 2.44 -12.50 22.46
CA CYS A 69 2.09 -13.31 21.29
C CYS A 69 0.70 -12.94 20.74
N GLY A 70 -0.29 -12.72 21.60
CA GLY A 70 -1.63 -12.28 21.19
C GLY A 70 -1.62 -10.93 20.47
N LEU A 71 -0.82 -9.98 20.96
CA LEU A 71 -0.63 -8.66 20.34
C LEU A 71 0.21 -8.73 19.05
N ALA A 72 1.16 -9.67 18.94
CA ALA A 72 1.93 -9.89 17.71
C ALA A 72 1.09 -10.57 16.61
N LEU A 73 0.12 -11.40 17.00
CA LEU A 73 -0.81 -12.09 16.09
C LEU A 73 -2.01 -11.23 15.68
N SER A 74 -2.24 -10.09 16.31
CA SER A 74 -3.36 -9.19 15.99
C SER A 74 -3.05 -8.19 14.87
N GLN A 75 -2.01 -8.41 14.06
CA GLN A 75 -1.81 -7.60 12.86
C GLN A 75 -3.02 -7.82 11.93
N PRO A 76 -3.69 -6.75 11.46
CA PRO A 76 -4.81 -6.90 10.56
C PRO A 76 -4.31 -7.60 9.30
N ILE A 77 -4.90 -8.75 8.97
CA ILE A 77 -4.66 -9.44 7.71
C ILE A 77 -5.04 -8.44 6.62
N LYS A 78 -4.03 -7.88 5.92
CA LYS A 78 -4.28 -7.05 4.74
C LYS A 78 -4.90 -7.97 3.71
N ASP A 79 -6.19 -7.75 3.44
CA ASP A 79 -7.03 -8.64 2.67
C ASP A 79 -6.71 -8.50 1.17
N ARG A 80 -5.60 -9.12 0.73
CA ARG A 80 -5.08 -8.97 -0.64
C ARG A 80 -5.99 -9.65 -1.64
N LYS A 81 -6.15 -9.02 -2.80
CA LYS A 81 -7.00 -9.50 -3.89
C LYS A 81 -6.15 -9.83 -5.12
N CYS A 82 -6.61 -10.81 -5.87
CA CYS A 82 -6.07 -11.17 -7.17
C CYS A 82 -6.97 -10.59 -8.26
N LEU A 83 -6.42 -9.70 -9.09
CA LEU A 83 -7.12 -9.10 -10.23
C LEU A 83 -6.68 -9.72 -11.57
N ARG A 84 -6.12 -10.93 -11.55
CA ARG A 84 -5.79 -11.67 -12.77
C ARG A 84 -7.06 -11.87 -13.61
N GLY A 85 -7.00 -11.48 -14.88
CA GLY A 85 -8.15 -11.58 -15.78
C GLY A 85 -9.24 -10.52 -15.53
N LYS A 86 -8.99 -9.55 -14.64
CA LYS A 86 -9.92 -8.47 -14.30
C LYS A 86 -9.38 -7.13 -14.76
N VAL A 87 -10.31 -6.20 -14.94
CA VAL A 87 -10.05 -4.79 -15.23
C VAL A 87 -10.59 -3.94 -14.11
N ILE A 88 -10.07 -2.71 -14.01
CA ILE A 88 -10.73 -1.62 -13.30
C ILE A 88 -11.33 -0.69 -14.33
N THR A 89 -12.63 -0.44 -14.22
CA THR A 89 -13.40 0.43 -15.09
C THR A 89 -13.54 1.82 -14.46
N PHE A 90 -13.30 2.83 -15.28
CA PHE A 90 -13.47 4.26 -14.98
C PHE A 90 -14.56 4.81 -15.91
N PRO A 91 -15.84 4.79 -15.50
CA PRO A 91 -16.96 5.00 -16.43
C PRO A 91 -17.27 6.47 -16.71
N GLN A 92 -16.70 7.40 -15.95
CA GLN A 92 -17.06 8.81 -16.02
C GLN A 92 -15.83 9.70 -15.97
N LEU A 93 -15.84 10.76 -16.79
CA LEU A 93 -14.84 11.81 -16.74
C LEU A 93 -15.13 12.75 -15.57
N ASN A 94 -14.48 12.54 -14.43
CA ASN A 94 -14.62 13.38 -13.23
C ASN A 94 -13.32 13.32 -12.39
N THR A 95 -13.27 14.05 -11.28
CA THR A 95 -12.12 14.06 -10.34
C THR A 95 -12.32 13.19 -9.10
N ASN A 96 -13.50 12.60 -8.91
CA ASN A 96 -13.88 11.87 -7.70
C ASN A 96 -13.78 10.35 -7.84
N THR A 97 -13.58 9.85 -9.07
CA THR A 97 -13.38 8.44 -9.37
C THR A 97 -11.89 8.15 -9.49
N TRP A 98 -11.37 7.34 -8.57
CA TRP A 98 -9.96 6.96 -8.53
C TRP A 98 -9.78 5.60 -7.85
N VAL A 99 -8.65 4.95 -8.13
CA VAL A 99 -8.22 3.76 -7.39
C VAL A 99 -6.81 3.97 -6.86
N LYS A 100 -6.62 3.78 -5.56
CA LYS A 100 -5.30 3.81 -4.92
C LYS A 100 -4.75 2.40 -4.77
N LEU A 101 -3.53 2.16 -5.23
CA LEU A 101 -2.83 0.88 -5.07
C LEU A 101 -1.88 0.98 -3.87
N HIS A 102 -1.95 0.01 -2.96
CA HIS A 102 -1.21 0.05 -1.70
C HIS A 102 -0.03 -0.92 -1.72
N PRO A 103 1.22 -0.43 -1.84
CA PRO A 103 2.41 -1.26 -1.67
C PRO A 103 2.55 -1.72 -0.20
N ASN A 104 3.37 -2.75 0.02
CA ASN A 104 3.55 -3.31 1.38
C ASN A 104 4.55 -2.52 2.22
N GLU A 105 5.45 -1.80 1.55
CA GLU A 105 6.58 -1.11 2.13
C GLU A 105 6.71 0.29 1.55
N SER A 106 7.44 1.15 2.26
CA SER A 106 7.82 2.46 1.75
C SER A 106 8.75 2.32 0.54
N MET A 107 8.74 3.30 -0.34
CA MET A 107 9.60 3.33 -1.51
C MET A 107 11.03 3.69 -1.12
N ASN A 108 11.99 2.88 -1.57
CA ASN A 108 13.41 3.19 -1.58
C ASN A 108 14.08 2.48 -2.77
N MET A 109 13.85 3.00 -3.97
CA MET A 109 14.22 2.33 -5.22
C MET A 109 14.99 3.29 -6.13
N SER A 110 16.17 2.90 -6.60
CA SER A 110 16.97 3.69 -7.54
C SER A 110 16.58 3.48 -9.00
N ALA A 111 15.59 2.64 -9.27
CA ALA A 111 15.08 2.36 -10.59
C ALA A 111 13.64 1.87 -10.52
N ALA A 112 12.90 2.05 -11.61
CA ALA A 112 11.54 1.56 -11.72
C ALA A 112 11.25 1.04 -13.13
N THR A 113 10.43 -0.02 -13.20
CA THR A 113 9.68 -0.37 -14.41
C THR A 113 8.20 -0.42 -14.06
N VAL A 114 7.39 0.39 -14.73
CA VAL A 114 5.92 0.40 -14.58
C VAL A 114 5.32 -0.15 -15.86
N CYS A 115 4.56 -1.23 -15.75
CA CYS A 115 3.82 -1.84 -16.85
C CYS A 115 2.32 -1.84 -16.55
N LEU A 116 1.49 -1.52 -17.54
CA LEU A 116 0.03 -1.58 -17.44
C LEU A 116 -0.58 -1.83 -18.82
N ARG A 117 -1.85 -2.22 -18.83
CA ARG A 117 -2.67 -2.22 -20.05
C ARG A 117 -3.83 -1.27 -19.86
N PHE A 118 -4.20 -0.57 -20.92
CA PHE A 118 -5.38 0.27 -20.91
C PHE A 118 -6.19 0.12 -22.20
N TYR A 119 -7.47 0.44 -22.11
CA TYR A 119 -8.40 0.52 -23.22
C TYR A 119 -9.26 1.75 -22.99
N THR A 120 -9.35 2.65 -23.97
CA THR A 120 -10.11 3.89 -23.83
C THR A 120 -10.59 4.37 -25.19
N GLU A 121 -11.78 4.96 -25.22
CA GLU A 121 -12.27 5.74 -26.38
C GLU A 121 -11.77 7.19 -26.34
N ARG A 122 -11.10 7.58 -25.25
CA ARG A 122 -10.47 8.87 -24.99
C ARG A 122 -11.45 10.04 -24.97
N MET A 123 -12.06 10.24 -23.80
CA MET A 123 -12.89 11.42 -23.53
C MET A 123 -12.09 12.66 -23.09
N SER A 124 -10.94 12.47 -22.44
CA SER A 124 -10.02 13.54 -22.07
C SER A 124 -8.95 13.77 -23.17
N LEU A 125 -8.51 15.01 -23.33
CA LEU A 125 -7.39 15.34 -24.22
C LEU A 125 -6.08 14.70 -23.73
N ASP A 126 -5.82 14.75 -22.42
CA ASP A 126 -4.55 14.38 -21.80
C ASP A 126 -4.70 13.32 -20.68
N PRO A 127 -5.27 12.14 -20.97
CA PRO A 127 -5.64 11.16 -19.94
C PRO A 127 -4.42 10.61 -19.21
N CYS A 128 -4.53 10.49 -17.88
CA CYS A 128 -3.51 9.92 -17.02
C CYS A 128 -3.65 8.40 -16.88
N LEU A 129 -2.63 7.67 -17.30
CA LEU A 129 -2.62 6.20 -17.27
C LEU A 129 -2.15 5.67 -15.92
N PHE A 130 -1.21 6.37 -15.29
CA PHE A 130 -0.61 6.01 -14.01
C PHE A 130 -0.03 7.23 -13.32
N SER A 131 -0.27 7.39 -12.02
CA SER A 131 0.30 8.46 -11.22
C SER A 131 0.85 7.89 -9.89
N LEU A 132 2.09 8.24 -9.57
CA LEU A 132 2.74 7.95 -8.31
C LEU A 132 3.31 9.25 -7.77
N ALA A 133 2.88 9.61 -6.56
CA ALA A 133 3.41 10.74 -5.81
C ALA A 133 4.17 10.25 -4.59
N THR A 134 5.24 10.94 -4.21
CA THR A 134 5.89 10.83 -2.91
C THR A 134 5.82 12.17 -2.18
N PRO A 135 6.10 12.22 -0.87
CA PRO A 135 6.06 13.49 -0.13
C PRO A 135 7.01 14.56 -0.71
N SER A 136 8.08 14.13 -1.38
CA SER A 136 9.05 15.03 -2.02
C SER A 136 8.62 15.49 -3.40
N TYR A 137 7.91 14.65 -4.15
CA TYR A 137 7.51 14.94 -5.54
C TYR A 137 6.06 14.52 -5.78
N ALA A 138 5.20 15.52 -6.03
CA ALA A 138 3.79 15.27 -6.36
C ALA A 138 3.62 14.44 -7.65
N GLN A 139 4.57 14.55 -8.58
CA GLN A 139 4.63 13.83 -9.85
C GLN A 139 5.94 13.05 -9.89
N ASP A 140 6.11 12.12 -8.95
CA ASP A 140 7.35 11.37 -8.80
C ASP A 140 7.55 10.35 -9.93
N PHE A 141 6.50 9.61 -10.29
CA PHE A 141 6.45 8.83 -11.53
C PHE A 141 5.04 8.90 -12.14
N SER A 142 4.89 9.41 -13.35
CA SER A 142 3.59 9.40 -14.02
C SER A 142 3.67 9.10 -15.51
N LEU A 143 2.62 8.47 -16.04
CA LEU A 143 2.44 8.19 -17.46
C LEU A 143 1.15 8.84 -17.94
N ARG A 144 1.25 9.63 -19.01
CA ARG A 144 0.12 10.35 -19.63
C ARG A 144 0.20 10.27 -21.14
N TRP A 145 -0.93 10.48 -21.78
CA TRP A 145 -0.98 10.86 -23.18
C TRP A 145 -1.20 12.37 -23.27
N LEU A 146 -0.53 13.06 -24.20
CA LEU A 146 -0.75 14.47 -24.50
C LEU A 146 -1.43 14.61 -25.85
N GLY A 147 -2.66 15.11 -25.82
CA GLY A 147 -3.54 14.98 -26.94
C GLY A 147 -3.30 15.93 -28.09
N TYR A 148 -2.89 17.14 -27.75
CA TYR A 148 -2.61 18.19 -28.71
C TYR A 148 -1.37 17.86 -29.56
N VAL A 149 -0.29 17.44 -28.89
CA VAL A 149 0.98 17.09 -29.55
C VAL A 149 1.06 15.63 -30.01
N LYS A 150 0.09 14.79 -29.61
CA LYS A 150 0.02 13.35 -29.90
C LYS A 150 1.27 12.58 -29.46
N GLN A 151 1.68 12.78 -28.21
CA GLN A 151 2.86 12.14 -27.64
C GLN A 151 2.56 11.55 -26.27
N TYR A 152 3.30 10.51 -25.88
CA TYR A 152 3.30 10.07 -24.50
C TYR A 152 4.19 10.98 -23.66
N GLU A 153 3.77 11.31 -22.46
CA GLU A 153 4.55 12.04 -21.46
C GLU A 153 4.86 11.10 -20.31
N MET A 154 6.14 11.07 -19.93
CA MET A 154 6.62 10.45 -18.70
C MET A 154 7.15 11.54 -17.78
N THR A 155 6.76 11.52 -16.52
CA THR A 155 7.27 12.45 -15.51
C THR A 155 8.08 11.67 -14.49
N ILE A 156 9.25 12.19 -14.13
CA ILE A 156 10.13 11.69 -13.07
C ILE A 156 10.50 12.86 -12.16
N HIS A 157 10.23 12.75 -10.85
CA HIS A 157 10.58 13.79 -9.86
C HIS A 157 10.08 15.20 -10.25
N ASN A 158 8.86 15.33 -10.78
CA ASN A 158 8.25 16.53 -11.39
C ASN A 158 8.88 17.01 -12.72
N PHE A 159 9.90 16.35 -13.26
CA PHE A 159 10.48 16.66 -14.58
C PHE A 159 9.84 15.81 -15.66
N LYS A 160 9.47 16.44 -16.77
CA LYS A 160 8.69 15.81 -17.84
C LYS A 160 9.57 15.51 -19.05
N VAL A 161 9.29 14.39 -19.69
CA VAL A 161 9.87 14.04 -20.98
C VAL A 161 8.79 13.51 -21.92
N GLN A 162 8.77 14.05 -23.13
CA GLN A 162 7.85 13.62 -24.19
C GLN A 162 8.52 12.56 -25.06
N LEU A 163 7.77 11.51 -25.39
CA LEU A 163 8.20 10.37 -26.20
C LEU A 163 7.31 10.28 -27.44
N ASP A 164 7.96 10.43 -28.59
CA ASP A 164 7.33 10.54 -29.89
C ASP A 164 7.39 9.22 -30.67
N GLY A 165 6.56 9.09 -31.72
CA GLY A 165 6.50 7.92 -32.59
C GLY A 165 5.82 6.69 -31.97
N LEU A 166 5.21 6.85 -30.79
CA LEU A 166 4.46 5.82 -30.10
C LEU A 166 2.96 5.97 -30.37
N VAL A 167 2.31 4.89 -30.81
CA VAL A 167 0.93 4.92 -31.28
C VAL A 167 -0.06 4.89 -30.11
N PHE A 168 -1.09 5.74 -30.17
CA PHE A 168 -2.24 5.72 -29.27
C PHE A 168 -3.50 5.45 -30.09
N ASN A 169 -4.00 4.22 -30.00
CA ASN A 169 -5.25 3.79 -30.65
C ASN A 169 -6.43 3.89 -29.69
N HIS A 170 -7.56 4.36 -30.22
CA HIS A 170 -8.82 4.35 -29.50
C HIS A 170 -9.47 2.97 -29.60
N ASN A 171 -10.23 2.58 -28.58
CA ASN A 171 -11.03 1.35 -28.59
C ASN A 171 -10.21 0.08 -28.89
N GLN A 172 -8.97 0.05 -28.41
CA GLN A 172 -8.08 -1.10 -28.52
C GLN A 172 -7.27 -1.23 -27.23
N TRP A 173 -6.91 -2.47 -26.89
CA TRP A 173 -5.98 -2.72 -25.80
C TRP A 173 -4.59 -2.23 -26.16
N ILE A 174 -4.05 -1.33 -25.34
CA ILE A 174 -2.68 -0.84 -25.45
C ILE A 174 -1.91 -1.31 -24.23
N SER A 175 -0.75 -1.92 -24.48
CA SER A 175 0.18 -2.34 -23.43
C SER A 175 1.32 -1.34 -23.36
N VAL A 176 1.60 -0.84 -22.15
CA VAL A 176 2.66 0.13 -21.91
C VAL A 176 3.61 -0.42 -20.85
N CYS A 177 4.90 -0.24 -21.07
CA CYS A 177 5.92 -0.35 -20.04
C CYS A 177 6.82 0.86 -20.13
N ALA A 178 7.12 1.49 -19.00
CA ALA A 178 8.06 2.61 -18.90
C ALA A 178 9.13 2.28 -17.87
N THR A 179 10.38 2.59 -18.19
CA THR A 179 11.56 2.32 -17.36
C THR A 179 12.30 3.61 -17.04
N TRP A 180 12.85 3.72 -15.84
CA TRP A 180 13.80 4.77 -15.47
C TRP A 180 14.79 4.27 -14.42
N GLU A 181 16.02 4.80 -14.42
CA GLU A 181 17.03 4.52 -13.39
C GLU A 181 17.82 5.78 -13.01
N ALA A 182 18.09 5.93 -11.71
CA ALA A 182 18.79 7.07 -11.14
C ALA A 182 20.24 7.15 -11.62
N ASN A 183 20.94 6.02 -11.80
CA ASN A 183 22.35 6.03 -12.18
C ASN A 183 22.62 6.76 -13.50
N SER A 184 21.78 6.53 -14.51
CA SER A 184 21.90 7.18 -15.83
C SER A 184 20.95 8.36 -16.02
N GLY A 185 19.83 8.40 -15.29
CA GLY A 185 18.73 9.34 -15.50
C GLY A 185 17.90 9.03 -16.74
N LEU A 186 18.10 7.88 -17.37
CA LEU A 186 17.47 7.55 -18.65
C LEU A 186 16.09 6.93 -18.47
N ALA A 187 15.08 7.58 -19.07
CA ALA A 187 13.75 7.05 -19.28
C ALA A 187 13.60 6.38 -20.66
N GLN A 188 12.77 5.36 -20.74
CA GLN A 188 12.35 4.72 -21.99
C GLN A 188 10.91 4.22 -21.85
N MET A 189 10.14 4.28 -22.94
CA MET A 189 8.80 3.71 -22.99
C MET A 189 8.68 2.72 -24.13
N PHE A 190 7.90 1.68 -23.89
CA PHE A 190 7.51 0.66 -24.84
C PHE A 190 5.98 0.70 -24.91
N VAL A 191 5.44 0.77 -26.13
CA VAL A 191 3.99 0.77 -26.37
C VAL A 191 3.71 -0.29 -27.42
N ASN A 192 2.95 -1.32 -27.01
CA ASN A 192 2.72 -2.52 -27.81
C ASN A 192 4.06 -3.13 -28.30
N LYS A 193 4.30 -3.10 -29.62
CA LYS A 193 5.51 -3.67 -30.26
C LYS A 193 6.60 -2.62 -30.52
N VAL A 194 6.40 -1.36 -30.14
CA VAL A 194 7.29 -0.23 -30.47
C VAL A 194 8.00 0.27 -29.20
N ALA A 195 9.28 0.61 -29.32
CA ALA A 195 10.07 1.21 -28.25
C ALA A 195 10.48 2.64 -28.64
N SER A 196 10.43 3.56 -27.68
CA SER A 196 11.04 4.87 -27.83
C SER A 196 12.57 4.77 -27.74
N ILE A 197 13.26 5.82 -28.17
CA ILE A 197 14.65 6.04 -27.74
C ILE A 197 14.70 6.28 -26.23
N LYS A 198 15.89 6.15 -25.64
CA LYS A 198 16.15 6.58 -24.27
C LYS A 198 16.32 8.09 -24.23
N LYS A 199 15.76 8.75 -23.22
CA LYS A 199 15.93 10.19 -22.97
C LYS A 199 16.26 10.44 -21.51
N GLU A 200 17.10 11.42 -21.22
CA GLU A 200 17.37 11.82 -19.84
C GLU A 200 16.18 12.60 -19.27
N VAL A 201 15.82 12.33 -18.01
CA VAL A 201 14.76 13.04 -17.30
C VAL A 201 14.96 12.99 -15.80
N GLY A 202 14.76 14.14 -15.15
CA GLY A 202 14.75 14.29 -13.71
C GLY A 202 16.12 14.15 -13.03
N PRO A 203 16.20 14.51 -11.74
CA PRO A 203 17.37 14.28 -10.91
C PRO A 203 17.70 12.80 -10.78
N LYS A 204 19.01 12.50 -10.72
CA LYS A 204 19.59 11.16 -10.55
C LYS A 204 19.53 10.69 -9.10
N VAL A 205 18.33 10.73 -8.51
CA VAL A 205 18.09 10.40 -7.10
C VAL A 205 17.08 9.25 -6.96
N PRO A 206 17.20 8.38 -5.95
CA PRO A 206 16.24 7.31 -5.73
C PRO A 206 14.84 7.85 -5.38
N PHE A 207 13.82 7.09 -5.75
CA PHE A 207 12.46 7.27 -5.24
C PHE A 207 12.43 6.96 -3.73
N LYS A 208 11.85 7.84 -2.92
CA LYS A 208 11.86 7.73 -1.45
C LYS A 208 10.55 8.10 -0.78
N GLY A 209 10.24 7.42 0.31
CA GLY A 209 9.14 7.75 1.21
C GLY A 209 7.90 6.89 0.97
N ASN A 210 6.79 7.25 1.61
CA ASN A 210 5.53 6.54 1.43
C ASN A 210 4.86 7.02 0.15
N PRO A 211 4.73 6.20 -0.90
CA PRO A 211 4.10 6.67 -2.12
C PRO A 211 2.58 6.59 -2.02
N VAL A 212 1.93 7.44 -2.80
CA VAL A 212 0.52 7.30 -3.17
C VAL A 212 0.49 6.99 -4.65
N ILE A 213 0.00 5.79 -4.99
CA ILE A 213 -0.17 5.34 -6.37
C ILE A 213 -1.64 5.42 -6.73
N THR A 214 -1.98 6.30 -7.66
CA THR A 214 -3.36 6.57 -8.09
C THR A 214 -3.55 6.20 -9.56
N LEU A 215 -4.61 5.44 -9.83
CA LEU A 215 -5.15 5.20 -11.16
C LEU A 215 -6.41 6.05 -11.36
N GLY A 216 -6.65 6.47 -12.60
CA GLY A 216 -7.82 7.27 -12.98
C GLY A 216 -7.58 8.78 -12.92
N GLN A 217 -6.56 9.24 -12.17
CA GLN A 217 -6.31 10.65 -11.92
C GLN A 217 -4.83 11.00 -11.99
N TYR A 218 -4.54 12.23 -12.39
CA TYR A 218 -3.20 12.82 -12.34
C TYR A 218 -3.01 13.62 -11.06
N GLN A 219 -1.99 13.27 -10.28
CA GLN A 219 -1.65 13.98 -9.05
C GLN A 219 -0.82 15.24 -9.38
N THR A 220 -1.33 16.43 -9.07
CA THR A 220 -0.54 17.67 -9.09
C THR A 220 -0.02 18.05 -7.70
N GLN A 221 -0.57 17.43 -6.66
CA GLN A 221 -0.14 17.52 -5.27
C GLN A 221 0.00 16.11 -4.68
N TYR A 222 0.75 15.97 -3.57
CA TYR A 222 0.81 14.70 -2.87
C TYR A 222 -0.59 14.28 -2.41
N ASP A 223 -1.05 13.11 -2.88
CA ASP A 223 -2.40 12.58 -2.69
C ASP A 223 -3.58 13.48 -3.16
N GLY A 224 -3.39 14.32 -4.19
CA GLY A 224 -4.49 15.15 -4.69
C GLY A 224 -4.13 16.09 -5.83
N GLY A 225 -4.87 17.19 -5.91
CA GLY A 225 -4.76 18.16 -7.00
C GLY A 225 -5.25 17.59 -8.34
N PHE A 226 -6.31 16.78 -8.30
CA PHE A 226 -6.91 16.17 -9.48
C PHE A 226 -7.60 17.22 -10.35
N ASP A 227 -7.45 17.05 -11.66
CA ASP A 227 -8.06 17.90 -12.68
C ASP A 227 -8.75 16.99 -13.70
N GLN A 228 -10.02 17.29 -13.98
CA GLN A 228 -10.87 16.55 -14.91
C GLN A 228 -10.25 16.46 -16.30
N LEU A 229 -9.48 17.48 -16.74
CA LEU A 229 -8.78 17.47 -18.03
C LEU A 229 -7.76 16.33 -18.13
N ASN A 230 -7.29 15.81 -17.01
CA ASN A 230 -6.28 14.74 -16.94
C ASN A 230 -6.86 13.40 -16.46
N ALA A 231 -8.15 13.36 -16.14
CA ALA A 231 -8.82 12.16 -15.68
C ALA A 231 -8.90 11.12 -16.79
N PHE A 232 -8.79 9.85 -16.42
CA PHE A 232 -8.88 8.72 -17.35
C PHE A 232 -10.29 8.13 -17.34
N THR A 233 -10.78 7.80 -18.54
CA THR A 233 -12.00 7.02 -18.74
C THR A 233 -11.68 5.76 -19.55
N GLY A 234 -12.32 4.64 -19.21
CA GLY A 234 -12.08 3.35 -19.85
C GLY A 234 -11.62 2.28 -18.86
N PHE A 235 -10.78 1.35 -19.32
CA PHE A 235 -10.36 0.17 -18.57
C PHE A 235 -8.84 0.19 -18.33
N ILE A 236 -8.41 -0.16 -17.11
CA ILE A 236 -7.00 -0.41 -16.78
C ILE A 236 -6.86 -1.84 -16.24
N ALA A 237 -5.81 -2.55 -16.66
CA ALA A 237 -5.53 -3.92 -16.25
C ALA A 237 -4.03 -4.20 -16.14
N ASP A 238 -3.68 -5.33 -15.53
CA ASP A 238 -2.33 -5.89 -15.48
C ASP A 238 -1.27 -4.89 -14.98
N VAL A 239 -1.59 -4.05 -13.99
CA VAL A 239 -0.66 -3.05 -13.45
C VAL A 239 0.42 -3.72 -12.60
N HIS A 240 1.67 -3.57 -13.02
CA HIS A 240 2.84 -4.08 -12.34
C HIS A 240 3.91 -3.00 -12.19
N VAL A 241 4.44 -2.86 -10.97
CA VAL A 241 5.57 -1.99 -10.67
C VAL A 241 6.73 -2.85 -10.18
N HIS A 242 7.90 -2.62 -10.76
CA HIS A 242 9.16 -3.26 -10.37
C HIS A 242 10.18 -2.24 -9.88
N GLY A 243 10.92 -2.57 -8.83
CA GLY A 243 12.01 -1.75 -8.28
C GLY A 243 13.33 -1.79 -9.06
N LYS A 244 13.27 -2.14 -10.35
CA LYS A 244 14.43 -2.24 -11.24
C LYS A 244 14.02 -2.04 -12.69
N VAL A 245 14.98 -1.70 -13.54
CA VAL A 245 14.82 -1.78 -15.00
C VAL A 245 14.74 -3.25 -15.40
N LEU A 246 13.64 -3.66 -16.03
CA LEU A 246 13.51 -5.02 -16.55
C LEU A 246 14.33 -5.20 -17.83
N PRO A 247 14.93 -6.39 -18.04
CA PRO A 247 15.52 -6.75 -19.33
C PRO A 247 14.47 -6.71 -20.45
N ILE A 248 14.87 -6.31 -21.67
CA ILE A 248 13.98 -6.21 -22.84
C ILE A 248 13.19 -7.49 -23.09
N ARG A 249 13.76 -8.68 -22.86
CA ARG A 249 13.03 -9.96 -23.02
C ARG A 249 11.82 -10.07 -22.09
N GLN A 250 11.92 -9.56 -20.87
CA GLN A 250 10.82 -9.58 -19.90
C GLN A 250 9.75 -8.56 -20.28
N ILE A 251 10.15 -7.36 -20.71
CA ILE A 251 9.23 -6.35 -21.25
C ILE A 251 8.48 -6.90 -22.47
N LYS A 252 9.19 -7.52 -23.42
CA LYS A 252 8.60 -8.16 -24.60
C LYS A 252 7.58 -9.23 -24.22
N THR A 253 7.89 -10.07 -23.23
CA THR A 253 6.97 -11.11 -22.74
C THR A 253 5.68 -10.51 -22.18
N TYR A 254 5.77 -9.38 -21.46
CA TYR A 254 4.61 -8.63 -21.00
C TYR A 254 3.80 -8.07 -22.18
N MET A 255 4.46 -7.42 -23.15
CA MET A 255 3.79 -6.81 -24.30
C MET A 255 3.03 -7.81 -25.16
N GLU A 256 3.61 -9.00 -25.39
CA GLU A 256 3.02 -10.06 -26.19
C GLU A 256 1.88 -10.83 -25.48
N ALA A 257 1.43 -10.36 -24.32
CA ALA A 257 0.36 -10.98 -23.52
C ALA A 257 0.59 -12.48 -23.23
N LYS A 258 1.85 -12.91 -23.21
CA LYS A 258 2.20 -14.31 -22.90
C LYS A 258 1.81 -14.61 -21.46
N THR A 259 1.32 -15.82 -21.22
CA THR A 259 0.81 -16.30 -19.92
C THR A 259 1.83 -16.29 -18.77
N LYS A 260 3.10 -15.96 -19.02
CA LYS A 260 4.22 -16.04 -18.06
C LYS A 260 5.11 -14.79 -18.07
N TYR A 261 4.54 -13.59 -18.06
CA TYR A 261 5.33 -12.38 -17.81
C TYR A 261 5.71 -12.24 -16.33
N LYS A 262 6.77 -11.48 -16.04
CA LYS A 262 7.23 -11.27 -14.67
C LYS A 262 6.21 -10.43 -13.91
N LEU A 263 5.73 -10.93 -12.77
CA LEU A 263 4.87 -10.17 -11.87
C LEU A 263 5.68 -9.12 -11.09
N GLY A 264 5.07 -7.95 -10.89
CA GLY A 264 5.64 -6.85 -10.12
C GLY A 264 6.10 -7.27 -8.72
N ASP A 265 7.28 -6.80 -8.33
CA ASP A 265 7.84 -7.02 -6.98
C ASP A 265 7.40 -5.92 -6.00
N TYR A 266 6.99 -4.75 -6.50
CA TYR A 266 6.46 -3.66 -5.68
C TYR A 266 4.93 -3.57 -5.72
N ILE A 267 4.35 -3.50 -6.93
CA ILE A 267 2.89 -3.62 -7.14
C ILE A 267 2.64 -4.83 -8.04
N ASN A 268 1.78 -5.73 -7.58
CA ASN A 268 1.45 -6.97 -8.28
C ASN A 268 -0.05 -7.07 -8.51
N TRP A 269 -0.51 -6.91 -9.76
CA TRP A 269 -1.93 -7.05 -10.13
C TRP A 269 -2.59 -8.36 -9.65
N HIS A 270 -1.82 -9.43 -9.49
CA HIS A 270 -2.33 -10.73 -9.04
C HIS A 270 -2.36 -10.88 -7.51
N ASN A 271 -1.83 -9.91 -6.78
CA ASN A 271 -1.75 -9.94 -5.32
C ASN A 271 -1.51 -8.54 -4.78
N LEU A 272 -2.55 -7.72 -4.66
CA LEU A 272 -2.45 -6.34 -4.15
C LEU A 272 -3.56 -5.98 -3.19
N ASN A 273 -3.34 -4.91 -2.42
CA ASN A 273 -4.39 -4.20 -1.71
C ASN A 273 -4.67 -2.89 -2.46
N TYR A 274 -5.94 -2.49 -2.55
CA TYR A 274 -6.34 -1.28 -3.24
C TYR A 274 -7.59 -0.66 -2.58
N THR A 275 -7.79 0.62 -2.80
CA THR A 275 -9.00 1.34 -2.38
C THR A 275 -9.64 1.97 -3.61
N ILE A 276 -10.94 1.80 -3.74
CA ILE A 276 -11.76 2.41 -4.81
C ILE A 276 -12.54 3.57 -4.22
N ALA A 277 -12.63 4.66 -4.97
CA ALA A 277 -13.54 5.77 -4.71
C ALA A 277 -14.33 6.15 -5.96
N GLY A 278 -15.48 6.80 -5.73
CA GLY A 278 -16.40 7.20 -6.80
C GLY A 278 -17.05 5.99 -7.46
N SER A 279 -17.17 6.04 -8.78
CA SER A 279 -17.87 5.04 -9.60
C SER A 279 -16.96 3.99 -10.23
N ALA A 280 -15.70 3.88 -9.80
CA ALA A 280 -14.80 2.86 -10.31
C ALA A 280 -15.24 1.46 -9.84
N GLN A 281 -15.06 0.46 -10.69
CA GLN A 281 -15.50 -0.91 -10.40
C GLN A 281 -14.56 -1.94 -11.00
N VAL A 282 -14.53 -3.12 -10.38
CA VAL A 282 -13.75 -4.27 -10.87
C VAL A 282 -14.66 -5.18 -11.67
N GLU A 283 -14.26 -5.48 -12.91
CA GLU A 283 -15.03 -6.31 -13.84
C GLU A 283 -14.15 -7.40 -14.43
N GLU A 284 -14.76 -8.49 -14.91
CA GLU A 284 -14.02 -9.51 -15.62
C GLU A 284 -13.67 -9.02 -17.03
N LYS A 285 -12.42 -9.19 -17.45
CA LYS A 285 -11.91 -8.59 -18.70
C LYS A 285 -12.69 -9.01 -19.95
N HIS A 286 -13.06 -10.28 -20.04
CA HIS A 286 -13.86 -10.84 -21.14
C HIS A 286 -15.30 -10.31 -21.21
N GLN A 287 -15.80 -9.60 -20.18
CA GLN A 287 -17.14 -9.01 -20.17
C GLN A 287 -17.16 -7.58 -20.73
N VAL A 288 -16.02 -6.88 -20.72
CA VAL A 288 -15.93 -5.47 -21.17
C VAL A 288 -15.36 -5.31 -22.57
N THR A 289 -14.61 -6.30 -23.06
CA THR A 289 -14.01 -6.29 -24.40
C THR A 289 -14.00 -7.71 -24.95
N PHE A 290 -14.14 -7.87 -26.26
CA PHE A 290 -13.93 -9.15 -26.93
C PHE A 290 -12.47 -9.59 -26.77
N ASP A 291 -12.25 -10.87 -26.44
CA ASP A 291 -10.92 -11.45 -26.54
C ASP A 291 -10.56 -11.56 -28.02
N SER A 292 -9.57 -10.80 -28.48
CA SER A 292 -9.01 -10.93 -29.84
C SER A 292 -8.21 -12.24 -30.03
N ASN A 293 -8.42 -13.24 -29.17
CA ASN A 293 -7.79 -14.57 -29.27
C ASN A 293 -8.61 -15.55 -30.12
N GLU A 294 -9.63 -15.09 -30.87
CA GLU A 294 -10.17 -15.81 -32.03
C GLU A 294 -9.24 -15.74 -33.27
N GLU A 295 -7.94 -15.52 -33.06
CA GLU A 295 -6.86 -15.93 -33.99
C GLU A 295 -6.04 -17.08 -33.37
N GLN A 296 -6.74 -18.07 -32.82
CA GLN A 296 -6.20 -19.43 -32.65
C GLN A 296 -6.82 -20.33 -33.72
N GLN A 297 -6.30 -20.21 -34.94
CA GLN A 297 -6.44 -21.24 -35.97
C GLN A 297 -5.11 -21.42 -36.69
#